data_AF-A0A7V8EJ33-F1
#
_entry.id   AF-A0A7V8EJ33-F1
#
_cell.length_a   1.000
_cell.length_b   1.000
_cell.length_c   1.000
_cell.angle_alpha   90.00
_cell.angle_beta   90.00
_cell.angle_gamma   90.00
#
_symmetry.space_group_name_H-M   'P 1'
#
loop_
_entity.id
_entity.type
_entity.pdbx_description
1 polymer ?
#
loop_
_entity_poly.entity_id
_entity_poly.type
_entity_poly.pdbx_seq_one_letter_code
_entity_poly.pdbx_strand_id
1 'polypeptide(L)'
;MCVEGVLVTGSLPPEQARSASSLDTIDLGISEALNRAAQAVVRSKYILDTAATQFRPAILERDLYDGGYGPTNPLCFLQRIIPFAYTLERSHDKVFARVPTENTIGCSWRWRRSSLDDAEREKCREKVDNEEDLLSGRIDDASYIWVKPLGLIAPHEGKNRVDFFRGEGIDSIPAKVSEWGYVEPSRITLYSVKDHAFEATWAVLDDRWVELVPHPGWTLPLMAAYGAKTEKPWPATFPAPSDVLLALFDTPRGNSPLGDPDHKNATVIDLDTIKAIDDFQSERMRVTVHDLKDVKIDHRLWQCALAGVLVALALLALLPERWSDARVLSGVLLGAAGCVGMVPYLFRCITVSRRGLSRVEFLPIDRCPKKAGRKFRRELG
;
A
#
# COMPACT_ATOMS: atom_id res chain seq x y z
N MET A 1 -2.55 63.18 -47.79
CA MET A 1 -3.03 61.83 -48.18
C MET A 1 -2.81 60.94 -46.98
N CYS A 2 -3.82 60.76 -46.11
CA CYS A 2 -4.78 59.64 -46.16
C CYS A 2 -4.03 58.30 -46.06
N VAL A 3 -4.23 57.41 -45.08
CA VAL A 3 -5.51 56.87 -44.59
C VAL A 3 -5.38 56.36 -43.13
N GLU A 4 -6.52 56.37 -42.45
CA GLU A 4 -6.86 55.87 -41.11
C GLU A 4 -6.57 54.38 -40.86
N GLY A 5 -6.51 53.99 -39.57
CA GLY A 5 -6.40 52.61 -39.12
C GLY A 5 -6.71 52.46 -37.63
N VAL A 6 -8.00 52.53 -37.33
CA VAL A 6 -8.71 52.42 -36.03
C VAL A 6 -8.15 51.35 -35.07
N LEU A 7 -7.83 51.79 -33.85
CA LEU A 7 -7.72 50.95 -32.65
C LEU A 7 -9.11 50.41 -32.29
N VAL A 8 -9.38 49.14 -32.58
CA VAL A 8 -10.57 48.45 -32.08
C VAL A 8 -10.27 47.95 -30.68
N THR A 9 -10.74 48.71 -29.69
CA THR A 9 -11.00 48.24 -28.33
C THR A 9 -12.10 47.18 -28.40
N GLY A 10 -11.70 45.91 -28.37
CA GLY A 10 -12.62 44.78 -28.23
C GLY A 10 -13.07 44.65 -26.78
N SER A 11 -14.14 45.36 -26.43
CA SER A 11 -14.96 45.11 -25.25
C SER A 11 -15.48 43.66 -25.28
N LEU A 12 -15.21 42.90 -24.22
CA LEU A 12 -15.89 41.63 -23.95
C LEU A 12 -17.42 41.87 -23.93
N PRO A 13 -18.25 40.96 -24.49
CA PRO A 13 -19.69 41.14 -24.52
C PRO A 13 -20.28 41.17 -23.10
N PRO A 14 -21.21 42.08 -22.79
CA PRO A 14 -21.87 42.14 -21.49
C PRO A 14 -23.07 41.20 -21.48
N GLU A 15 -22.83 39.90 -21.38
CA GLU A 15 -23.92 38.93 -21.17
C GLU A 15 -23.46 37.76 -20.29
N GLN A 16 -22.92 38.12 -19.12
CA GLN A 16 -22.91 37.25 -17.94
C GLN A 16 -22.63 38.03 -16.65
N ALA A 17 -23.14 39.26 -16.56
CA ALA A 17 -23.39 39.89 -15.26
C ALA A 17 -24.63 39.22 -14.62
N ARG A 18 -24.54 37.91 -14.36
CA ARG A 18 -25.40 37.29 -13.36
C ARG A 18 -24.90 37.77 -12.02
N SER A 19 -25.80 38.30 -11.20
CA SER A 19 -25.59 38.53 -9.78
C SER A 19 -25.13 37.24 -9.10
N ALA A 20 -23.83 36.99 -9.03
CA ALA A 20 -23.24 35.89 -8.28
C ALA A 20 -22.55 36.49 -7.06
N SER A 21 -23.33 36.97 -6.09
CA SER A 21 -22.80 37.47 -4.82
C SER A 21 -22.71 36.39 -3.74
N SER A 22 -23.07 35.14 -4.06
CA SER A 22 -23.05 34.03 -3.13
C SER A 22 -22.43 32.79 -3.76
N LEU A 23 -21.51 32.15 -3.05
CA LEU A 23 -20.93 30.86 -3.42
C LEU A 23 -21.98 29.75 -3.28
N ASP A 24 -22.08 28.90 -4.30
CA ASP A 24 -22.92 27.71 -4.24
C ASP A 24 -22.34 26.66 -3.27
N THR A 25 -23.23 25.95 -2.58
CA THR A 25 -22.83 24.79 -1.76
C THR A 25 -22.54 23.60 -2.65
N ILE A 26 -21.42 22.92 -2.39
CA ILE A 26 -21.06 21.69 -3.11
C ILE A 26 -22.12 20.63 -2.87
N ASP A 27 -22.71 20.14 -3.96
CA ASP A 27 -23.44 18.89 -3.97
C ASP A 27 -22.44 17.73 -3.91
N LEU A 28 -22.51 16.94 -2.83
CA LEU A 28 -21.60 15.82 -2.63
C LEU A 28 -21.87 14.67 -3.61
N GLY A 29 -23.09 14.55 -4.16
CA GLY A 29 -23.44 13.51 -5.14
C GLY A 29 -23.29 12.07 -4.63
N ILE A 30 -23.33 11.86 -3.30
CA ILE A 30 -23.16 10.56 -2.64
C ILE A 30 -24.47 10.04 -2.05
N SER A 31 -24.52 8.74 -1.79
CA SER A 31 -25.66 8.13 -1.09
C SER A 31 -25.79 8.65 0.34
N GLU A 32 -27.01 8.66 0.88
CA GLU A 32 -27.27 9.08 2.27
C GLU A 32 -26.52 8.20 3.30
N ALA A 33 -26.40 6.90 3.01
CA ALA A 33 -25.65 5.98 3.85
C ALA A 33 -24.15 6.32 3.89
N LEU A 34 -23.56 6.63 2.74
CA LEU A 34 -22.16 7.07 2.65
C LEU A 34 -21.97 8.42 3.33
N ASN A 35 -22.89 9.36 3.14
CA ASN A 35 -22.82 10.66 3.79
C ASN A 35 -22.80 10.53 5.32
N ARG A 36 -23.69 9.71 5.90
CA ARG A 36 -23.70 9.43 7.35
C ARG A 36 -22.40 8.79 7.83
N ALA A 37 -21.83 7.86 7.06
CA ALA A 37 -20.56 7.23 7.41
C ALA A 37 -19.38 8.23 7.36
N ALA A 38 -19.33 9.09 6.34
CA ALA A 38 -18.34 10.15 6.22
C ALA A 38 -18.43 11.15 7.38
N GLN A 39 -19.64 11.59 7.74
CA GLN A 39 -19.88 12.46 8.89
C GLN A 39 -19.51 11.79 10.22
N ALA A 40 -19.74 10.48 10.37
CA ALA A 40 -19.31 9.73 11.54
C ALA A 40 -17.78 9.69 11.68
N VAL A 41 -17.04 9.58 10.57
CA VAL A 41 -15.56 9.69 10.55
C VAL A 41 -15.12 11.08 10.99
N VAL A 42 -15.71 12.14 10.41
CA VAL A 42 -15.39 13.54 10.76
C VAL A 42 -15.64 13.81 12.24
N ARG A 43 -16.81 13.39 12.74
CA ARG A 43 -17.21 13.55 14.14
C ARG A 43 -16.29 12.78 15.09
N SER A 44 -16.00 11.52 14.79
CA SER A 44 -15.11 10.70 15.60
C SER A 44 -13.71 11.31 15.66
N LYS A 45 -13.20 11.85 14.55
CA LYS A 45 -11.91 12.55 14.55
C LYS A 45 -11.95 13.83 15.38
N TYR A 46 -13.04 14.60 15.30
CA TYR A 46 -13.20 15.80 16.13
C TYR A 46 -13.19 15.47 17.64
N ILE A 47 -13.85 14.37 18.03
CA ILE A 47 -13.83 13.87 19.42
C ILE A 47 -12.40 13.47 19.81
N LEU A 48 -11.71 12.72 18.95
CA LEU A 48 -10.31 12.32 19.17
C LEU A 48 -9.40 13.53 19.34
N ASP A 49 -9.46 14.50 18.43
CA ASP A 49 -8.65 15.73 18.46
C ASP A 49 -8.92 16.59 19.72
N THR A 50 -10.16 16.58 20.20
CA THR A 50 -10.57 17.31 21.41
C THR A 50 -10.09 16.62 22.68
N ALA A 51 -10.33 15.32 22.79
CA ALA A 51 -9.80 14.51 23.89
C ALA A 51 -8.26 14.59 23.92
N ALA A 52 -7.64 14.55 22.75
CA ALA A 52 -6.21 14.68 22.58
C ALA A 52 -5.64 15.96 23.20
N THR A 53 -6.25 17.09 22.88
CA THR A 53 -5.78 18.39 23.38
C THR A 53 -5.98 18.53 24.89
N GLN A 54 -7.03 17.94 25.45
CA GLN A 54 -7.37 18.06 26.87
C GLN A 54 -6.54 17.13 27.78
N PHE A 55 -6.25 15.91 27.32
CA PHE A 55 -5.75 14.84 28.21
C PHE A 55 -4.31 14.39 27.93
N ARG A 56 -3.58 15.03 27.00
CA ARG A 56 -2.18 14.68 26.59
C ARG A 56 -2.04 13.20 26.17
N PRO A 57 -2.33 12.86 24.91
CA PRO A 57 -2.94 11.59 24.53
C PRO A 57 -1.95 10.62 23.90
N ALA A 58 -0.67 10.62 24.31
CA ALA A 58 0.32 9.69 23.76
C ALA A 58 -0.08 8.20 23.87
N ILE A 59 -1.19 7.92 24.58
CA ILE A 59 -1.82 6.62 24.82
C ILE A 59 -3.05 6.35 23.92
N LEU A 60 -3.76 7.37 23.39
CA LEU A 60 -5.10 7.14 22.79
C LEU A 60 -5.13 6.64 21.34
N GLU A 61 -4.05 6.79 20.57
CA GLU A 61 -3.73 6.08 19.31
C GLU A 61 -2.47 6.76 18.74
N ARG A 62 -1.30 6.09 18.85
CA ARG A 62 0.00 6.72 18.57
C ARG A 62 0.20 7.10 17.09
N ASP A 63 -0.43 6.36 16.19
CA ASP A 63 -0.34 6.53 14.75
C ASP A 63 -1.37 7.51 14.19
N LEU A 64 -2.53 7.69 14.83
CA LEU A 64 -3.50 8.75 14.49
C LEU A 64 -3.21 10.10 15.15
N TYR A 65 -2.08 10.26 15.84
CA TYR A 65 -1.64 11.50 16.49
C TYR A 65 -0.22 11.92 16.06
N ASP A 66 0.02 13.21 15.80
CA ASP A 66 1.28 13.69 15.21
C ASP A 66 2.39 13.98 16.25
N GLY A 67 2.53 13.09 17.23
CA GLY A 67 3.71 12.98 18.12
C GLY A 67 4.06 14.16 19.04
N GLY A 68 3.40 15.32 18.94
CA GLY A 68 3.69 16.48 19.79
C GLY A 68 3.13 17.83 19.33
N TYR A 69 2.79 17.99 18.04
CA TYR A 69 2.36 19.29 17.48
C TYR A 69 0.84 19.51 17.43
N GLY A 70 0.05 18.48 17.74
CA GLY A 70 -1.41 18.54 17.74
C GLY A 70 -2.06 17.36 17.02
N PRO A 71 -3.36 17.47 16.66
CA PRO A 71 -4.06 16.43 15.92
C PRO A 71 -3.43 16.18 14.54
N THR A 72 -3.55 14.96 14.03
CA THR A 72 -3.00 14.60 12.71
C THR A 72 -3.63 15.45 11.62
N ASN A 73 -2.78 15.94 10.71
CA ASN A 73 -3.19 16.67 9.51
C ASN A 73 -4.31 15.90 8.77
N PRO A 74 -5.42 16.56 8.36
CA PRO A 74 -6.58 15.91 7.75
C PRO A 74 -6.24 14.91 6.63
N LEU A 75 -5.35 15.27 5.70
CA LEU A 75 -4.98 14.39 4.59
C LEU A 75 -4.17 13.17 5.08
N CYS A 76 -3.23 13.38 6.00
CA CYS A 76 -2.45 12.28 6.60
C CYS A 76 -3.31 11.34 7.45
N PHE A 77 -4.39 11.85 8.04
CA PHE A 77 -5.38 11.03 8.73
C PHE A 77 -6.16 10.18 7.73
N LEU A 78 -6.67 10.80 6.65
CA LEU A 78 -7.38 10.07 5.59
C LEU A 78 -6.52 8.95 4.99
N GLN A 79 -5.23 9.20 4.77
CA GLN A 79 -4.27 8.21 4.29
C GLN A 79 -4.07 7.00 5.22
N ARG A 80 -4.47 7.08 6.49
CA ARG A 80 -4.38 5.97 7.45
C ARG A 80 -5.68 5.18 7.59
N ILE A 81 -6.81 5.77 7.22
CA ILE A 81 -8.14 5.16 7.40
C ILE A 81 -8.79 4.72 6.08
N ILE A 82 -8.37 5.27 4.94
CA ILE A 82 -8.84 4.88 3.62
C ILE A 82 -7.77 4.01 2.97
N PRO A 83 -8.07 2.76 2.58
CA PRO A 83 -7.10 1.90 1.91
C PRO A 83 -6.72 2.49 0.54
N PHE A 84 -5.55 2.17 0.03
CA PHE A 84 -5.09 2.61 -1.29
C PHE A 84 -5.12 4.13 -1.48
N ALA A 85 -4.94 4.93 -0.42
CA ALA A 85 -4.99 6.39 -0.49
C ALA A 85 -3.92 6.99 -1.43
N TYR A 86 -2.90 6.23 -1.81
CA TYR A 86 -1.93 6.62 -2.82
C TYR A 86 -2.52 6.71 -4.24
N THR A 87 -3.70 6.14 -4.48
CA THR A 87 -4.46 6.19 -5.75
C THR A 87 -5.32 7.44 -5.90
N LEU A 88 -5.29 8.34 -4.92
CA LEU A 88 -6.06 9.58 -5.01
C LEU A 88 -5.54 10.45 -6.15
N GLU A 89 -6.42 10.75 -7.10
CA GLU A 89 -6.09 11.49 -8.31
C GLU A 89 -6.62 12.92 -8.23
N ARG A 90 -5.71 13.89 -8.30
CA ARG A 90 -6.07 15.30 -8.21
C ARG A 90 -6.62 15.81 -9.55
N SER A 91 -7.81 16.42 -9.51
CA SER A 91 -8.29 17.27 -10.60
C SER A 91 -7.47 18.56 -10.68
N HIS A 92 -7.21 19.01 -11.90
CA HIS A 92 -6.48 20.26 -12.15
C HIS A 92 -7.30 21.50 -11.81
N ASP A 93 -8.63 21.39 -11.89
CA ASP A 93 -9.54 22.50 -11.66
C ASP A 93 -9.76 22.75 -10.17
N LYS A 94 -9.79 24.03 -9.80
CA LYS A 94 -10.14 24.49 -8.47
C LYS A 94 -11.36 25.39 -8.57
N VAL A 95 -12.32 25.20 -7.68
CA VAL A 95 -13.58 25.95 -7.65
C VAL A 95 -13.75 26.58 -6.28
N PHE A 96 -14.24 27.82 -6.24
CA PHE A 96 -14.69 28.43 -4.99
C PHE A 96 -16.13 27.98 -4.72
N ALA A 97 -16.38 27.43 -3.53
CA ALA A 97 -17.68 26.92 -3.15
C ALA A 97 -17.85 26.91 -1.63
N ARG A 98 -19.09 26.74 -1.18
CA ARG A 98 -19.40 26.42 0.22
C ARG A 98 -19.30 24.91 0.42
N VAL A 99 -18.48 24.47 1.37
CA VAL A 99 -18.36 23.05 1.73
C VAL A 99 -19.15 22.73 3.00
N PRO A 100 -19.80 21.55 3.10
CA PRO A 100 -20.51 21.17 4.32
C PRO A 100 -19.55 20.97 5.51
N THR A 101 -19.83 21.65 6.62
CA THR A 101 -19.02 21.60 7.85
C THR A 101 -18.98 20.18 8.44
N GLU A 102 -20.08 19.45 8.35
CA GLU A 102 -20.22 18.07 8.86
C GLU A 102 -19.37 17.04 8.09
N ASN A 103 -19.01 17.34 6.85
CA ASN A 103 -18.16 16.48 6.00
C ASN A 103 -16.70 16.95 5.97
N THR A 104 -16.39 18.06 6.65
CA THR A 104 -15.07 18.68 6.64
C THR A 104 -14.28 18.34 7.89
N ILE A 105 -13.13 17.71 7.68
CA ILE A 105 -12.23 17.28 8.75
C ILE A 105 -11.52 18.49 9.35
N GLY A 106 -11.72 18.70 10.65
CA GLY A 106 -10.99 19.71 11.41
C GLY A 106 -9.57 19.28 11.78
N CYS A 107 -8.74 20.26 12.09
CA CYS A 107 -7.43 20.07 12.71
C CYS A 107 -7.02 21.40 13.37
N SER A 108 -7.79 21.80 14.40
CA SER A 108 -7.52 23.06 15.09
C SER A 108 -6.36 22.89 16.06
N TRP A 109 -5.23 23.51 15.72
CA TRP A 109 -3.97 23.41 16.48
C TRP A 109 -3.53 24.75 17.07
N ARG A 110 -3.92 25.88 16.46
CA ARG A 110 -3.48 27.22 16.89
C ARG A 110 -4.49 27.92 17.80
N TRP A 111 -5.78 27.82 17.48
CA TRP A 111 -6.87 28.45 18.22
C TRP A 111 -8.18 27.74 17.93
N ARG A 112 -9.04 27.61 18.94
CA ARG A 112 -10.38 27.00 18.84
C ARG A 112 -11.45 28.06 19.06
N ARG A 113 -12.69 27.74 18.70
CA ARG A 113 -13.85 28.59 19.03
C ARG A 113 -13.90 28.93 20.53
N SER A 114 -13.63 27.94 21.38
CA SER A 114 -13.63 28.08 22.84
C SER A 114 -12.52 28.99 23.40
N SER A 115 -11.53 29.33 22.58
CA SER A 115 -10.41 30.19 22.96
C SER A 115 -10.67 31.68 22.71
N LEU A 116 -11.79 32.02 22.05
CA LEU A 116 -12.15 33.38 21.66
C LEU A 116 -13.25 33.92 22.58
N ASP A 117 -13.14 35.19 22.96
CA ASP A 117 -14.24 35.93 23.59
C ASP A 117 -15.33 36.33 22.58
N ASP A 118 -16.44 36.89 23.04
CA ASP A 118 -17.59 37.19 22.16
C ASP A 118 -17.28 38.26 21.10
N ALA A 119 -16.45 39.25 21.42
CA ALA A 119 -16.06 40.30 20.46
C ALA A 119 -15.07 39.77 19.42
N GLU A 120 -14.13 38.92 19.84
CA GLU A 120 -13.20 38.21 18.97
C GLU A 120 -13.93 37.22 18.06
N ARG A 121 -14.99 36.56 18.54
CA ARG A 121 -15.82 35.66 17.71
C ARG A 121 -16.53 36.40 16.60
N GLU A 122 -17.15 37.54 16.88
CA GLU A 122 -17.85 38.32 15.85
C GLU A 122 -16.87 38.82 14.79
N LYS A 123 -15.74 39.38 15.22
CA LYS A 123 -14.67 39.79 14.31
C LYS A 123 -14.09 38.61 13.50
N CYS A 124 -13.98 37.44 14.12
CA CYS A 124 -13.54 36.24 13.43
C CYS A 124 -14.56 35.82 12.37
N ARG A 125 -15.84 35.76 12.72
CA ARG A 125 -16.98 35.44 11.83
C ARG A 125 -16.98 36.33 10.61
N GLU A 126 -16.97 37.65 10.80
CA GLU A 126 -16.91 38.65 9.72
C GLU A 126 -15.72 38.41 8.79
N LYS A 127 -14.57 38.00 9.33
CA LYS A 127 -13.36 37.74 8.53
C LYS A 127 -13.39 36.42 7.78
N VAL A 128 -13.87 35.34 8.40
CA VAL A 128 -13.75 33.98 7.84
C VAL A 128 -14.91 33.57 6.95
N ASP A 129 -16.06 34.26 7.06
CA ASP A 129 -17.26 34.02 6.25
C ASP A 129 -17.43 35.05 5.12
N ASN A 130 -16.44 35.93 4.90
CA ASN A 130 -16.49 36.95 3.85
C ASN A 130 -16.13 36.36 2.47
N GLU A 131 -17.16 36.08 1.68
CA GLU A 131 -17.04 35.50 0.34
C GLU A 131 -16.45 36.48 -0.68
N GLU A 132 -16.74 37.77 -0.58
CA GLU A 132 -16.19 38.80 -1.48
C GLU A 132 -14.68 38.91 -1.32
N ASP A 133 -14.20 38.91 -0.07
CA ASP A 133 -12.78 38.94 0.23
C ASP A 133 -12.09 37.63 -0.17
N LEU A 134 -12.77 36.48 -0.10
CA LEU A 134 -12.26 35.21 -0.59
C LEU A 134 -12.08 35.23 -2.11
N LEU A 135 -13.11 35.67 -2.84
CA LEU A 135 -13.12 35.72 -4.31
C LEU A 135 -12.13 36.77 -4.86
N SER A 136 -11.93 37.87 -4.14
CA SER A 136 -10.97 38.92 -4.50
C SER A 136 -9.54 38.64 -4.01
N GLY A 137 -9.32 37.55 -3.25
CA GLY A 137 -8.00 37.15 -2.74
C GLY A 137 -7.45 38.06 -1.63
N ARG A 138 -8.33 38.81 -0.93
CA ARG A 138 -7.96 39.70 0.18
C ARG A 138 -7.79 38.96 1.51
N ILE A 139 -8.34 37.75 1.63
CA ILE A 139 -8.08 36.82 2.74
C ILE A 139 -7.30 35.62 2.25
N ASP A 140 -6.51 35.00 3.14
CA ASP A 140 -5.83 33.74 2.82
C ASP A 140 -6.86 32.69 2.38
N ASP A 141 -6.61 32.07 1.22
CA ASP A 141 -7.47 31.02 0.67
C ASP A 141 -7.55 29.84 1.65
N ALA A 142 -8.75 29.55 2.18
CA ALA A 142 -9.01 28.23 2.74
C ALA A 142 -8.98 27.22 1.59
N SER A 143 -7.87 26.48 1.45
CA SER A 143 -7.68 25.51 0.37
C SER A 143 -8.01 24.11 0.86
N TYR A 144 -9.08 23.51 0.34
CA TYR A 144 -9.59 22.20 0.75
C TYR A 144 -9.46 21.16 -0.37
N ILE A 145 -9.26 19.90 0.02
CA ILE A 145 -9.27 18.73 -0.84
C ILE A 145 -10.59 18.01 -0.63
N TRP A 146 -11.37 17.82 -1.69
CA TRP A 146 -12.60 17.03 -1.63
C TRP A 146 -12.36 15.67 -2.27
N VAL A 147 -12.30 14.61 -1.45
CA VAL A 147 -12.27 13.22 -1.94
C VAL A 147 -13.68 12.87 -2.38
N LYS A 148 -13.96 13.17 -3.64
CA LYS A 148 -15.31 13.27 -4.18
C LYS A 148 -16.13 11.98 -4.02
N PRO A 149 -15.61 10.80 -4.41
CA PRO A 149 -16.36 9.56 -4.27
C PRO A 149 -16.71 9.19 -2.82
N LEU A 150 -15.97 9.70 -1.83
CA LEU A 150 -16.17 9.39 -0.41
C LEU A 150 -16.93 10.47 0.36
N GLY A 151 -17.18 11.64 -0.23
CA GLY A 151 -17.84 12.74 0.48
C GLY A 151 -17.04 13.33 1.64
N LEU A 152 -15.73 13.13 1.65
CA LEU A 152 -14.82 13.58 2.71
C LEU A 152 -14.02 14.81 2.25
N ILE A 153 -13.94 15.82 3.11
CA ILE A 153 -13.25 17.06 2.80
C ILE A 153 -12.10 17.27 3.80
N ALA A 154 -10.89 17.38 3.26
CA ALA A 154 -9.65 17.53 4.02
C ALA A 154 -9.03 18.91 3.75
N PRO A 155 -9.05 19.83 4.73
CA PRO A 155 -8.38 21.12 4.62
C PRO A 155 -6.85 20.97 4.52
N HIS A 156 -6.27 21.58 3.49
CA HIS A 156 -4.83 21.84 3.42
C HIS A 156 -4.50 23.14 4.18
N GLU A 157 -5.20 24.23 3.84
CA GLU A 157 -5.18 25.51 4.56
C GLU A 157 -6.53 25.77 5.23
N GLY A 158 -6.58 26.62 6.25
CA GLY A 158 -7.85 27.00 6.90
C GLY A 158 -8.39 26.02 7.95
N LYS A 159 -7.57 25.07 8.45
CA LYS A 159 -7.98 24.01 9.40
C LYS A 159 -8.69 24.50 10.67
N ASN A 160 -8.29 25.66 11.21
CA ASN A 160 -8.92 26.24 12.40
C ASN A 160 -10.33 26.78 12.10
N ARG A 161 -10.60 27.19 10.84
CA ARG A 161 -11.94 27.69 10.42
C ARG A 161 -12.99 26.59 10.59
N VAL A 162 -12.63 25.33 10.33
CA VAL A 162 -13.57 24.21 10.50
C VAL A 162 -14.08 24.09 11.93
N ASP A 163 -13.19 24.24 12.92
CA ASP A 163 -13.58 24.20 14.35
C ASP A 163 -14.43 25.41 14.72
N PHE A 164 -14.11 26.59 14.19
CA PHE A 164 -14.91 27.80 14.37
C PHE A 164 -16.34 27.63 13.85
N PHE A 165 -16.50 27.25 12.59
CA PHE A 165 -17.82 27.09 11.96
C PHE A 165 -18.63 26.01 12.67
N ARG A 166 -18.01 24.89 13.07
CA ARG A 166 -18.66 23.84 13.86
C ARG A 166 -19.12 24.34 15.23
N GLY A 167 -18.27 25.08 15.94
CA GLY A 167 -18.59 25.65 17.25
C GLY A 167 -19.66 26.74 17.23
N GLU A 168 -19.80 27.42 16.09
CA GLU A 168 -20.83 28.44 15.84
C GLU A 168 -22.11 27.89 15.19
N GLY A 169 -22.17 26.57 14.93
CA GLY A 169 -23.34 25.93 14.31
C GLY A 169 -23.60 26.37 12.86
N ILE A 170 -22.55 26.70 12.11
CA ILE A 170 -22.65 27.13 10.72
C ILE A 170 -22.46 25.91 9.80
N ASP A 171 -23.45 25.63 8.96
CA ASP A 171 -23.54 24.39 8.19
C ASP A 171 -22.53 24.27 7.05
N SER A 172 -21.98 25.39 6.56
CA SER A 172 -21.08 25.38 5.42
C SER A 172 -20.00 26.45 5.46
N ILE A 173 -18.82 26.14 4.91
CA ILE A 173 -17.61 26.97 4.96
C ILE A 173 -17.22 27.43 3.55
N PRO A 174 -17.02 28.73 3.30
CA PRO A 174 -16.51 29.20 2.01
C PRO A 174 -15.04 28.81 1.85
N ALA A 175 -14.70 28.12 0.76
CA ALA A 175 -13.36 27.60 0.51
C ALA A 175 -13.05 27.47 -0.99
N LYS A 176 -11.75 27.41 -1.30
CA LYS A 176 -11.22 27.00 -2.59
C LYS A 176 -11.00 25.49 -2.58
N VAL A 177 -11.75 24.77 -3.39
CA VAL A 177 -11.82 23.31 -3.35
C VAL A 177 -11.13 22.71 -4.56
N SER A 178 -10.30 21.69 -4.32
CA SER A 178 -9.73 20.82 -5.35
C SER A 178 -10.38 19.46 -5.25
N GLU A 179 -11.03 19.02 -6.33
CA GLU A 179 -11.64 17.68 -6.40
C GLU A 179 -10.57 16.61 -6.57
N TRP A 180 -10.68 15.53 -5.80
CA TRP A 180 -9.82 14.37 -5.87
C TRP A 180 -10.68 13.13 -6.12
N GLY A 181 -10.31 12.38 -7.16
CA GLY A 181 -10.85 11.06 -7.45
C GLY A 181 -10.34 10.02 -6.48
N TYR A 182 -11.03 8.89 -6.44
CA TYR A 182 -10.67 7.71 -5.66
C TYR A 182 -11.13 6.47 -6.43
N VAL A 183 -10.48 5.34 -6.18
CA VAL A 183 -10.79 4.09 -6.89
C VAL A 183 -12.24 3.65 -6.66
N GLU A 184 -12.84 3.07 -7.70
CA GLU A 184 -14.20 2.53 -7.66
C GLU A 184 -14.36 1.46 -6.56
N PRO A 185 -15.50 1.44 -5.84
CA PRO A 185 -15.70 0.52 -4.71
C PRO A 185 -15.66 -0.95 -5.14
N SER A 186 -16.09 -1.27 -6.36
CA SER A 186 -16.11 -2.63 -6.90
C SER A 186 -14.72 -3.25 -7.08
N ARG A 187 -13.68 -2.42 -7.12
CA ARG A 187 -12.27 -2.85 -7.22
C ARG A 187 -11.66 -3.16 -5.86
N ILE A 188 -12.31 -2.77 -4.76
CA ILE A 188 -11.83 -2.98 -3.39
C ILE A 188 -12.63 -4.09 -2.72
N THR A 189 -11.91 -5.07 -2.19
CA THR A 189 -12.47 -6.10 -1.30
C THR A 189 -11.71 -6.09 0.02
N LEU A 190 -12.44 -5.99 1.14
CA LEU A 190 -11.89 -6.08 2.49
C LEU A 190 -12.02 -7.50 3.03
N TYR A 191 -10.92 -8.04 3.52
CA TYR A 191 -10.86 -9.36 4.14
C TYR A 191 -10.53 -9.25 5.61
N SER A 192 -11.30 -9.95 6.44
CA SER A 192 -10.96 -10.19 7.84
C SER A 192 -10.24 -11.54 7.92
N VAL A 193 -8.94 -11.48 8.13
CA VAL A 193 -8.04 -12.63 8.10
C VAL A 193 -7.73 -13.06 9.52
N LYS A 194 -7.97 -14.34 9.79
CA LYS A 194 -7.70 -14.96 11.08
C LYS A 194 -6.85 -16.19 10.86
N ASP A 195 -5.62 -16.13 11.33
CA ASP A 195 -4.68 -17.24 11.42
C ASP A 195 -4.49 -17.63 12.90
N HIS A 196 -3.90 -18.78 13.18
CA HIS A 196 -3.57 -19.21 14.54
C HIS A 196 -2.66 -18.23 15.28
N ALA A 197 -1.86 -17.46 14.55
CA ALA A 197 -0.87 -16.52 15.10
C ALA A 197 -1.33 -15.06 15.14
N PHE A 198 -2.34 -14.67 14.36
CA PHE A 198 -2.74 -13.27 14.23
C PHE A 198 -4.17 -13.09 13.71
N GLU A 199 -4.73 -11.90 13.98
CA GLU A 199 -5.97 -11.43 13.39
C GLU A 199 -5.73 -10.03 12.80
N ALA A 200 -6.09 -9.84 11.53
CA ALA A 200 -5.86 -8.60 10.81
C ALA A 200 -7.00 -8.33 9.81
N THR A 201 -7.13 -7.06 9.41
CA THR A 201 -7.99 -6.66 8.28
C THR A 201 -7.10 -6.21 7.14
N TRP A 202 -7.32 -6.76 5.96
CA TRP A 202 -6.58 -6.40 4.75
C TRP A 202 -7.56 -5.88 3.70
N ALA A 203 -7.14 -4.87 2.94
CA ALA A 203 -7.84 -4.43 1.74
C ALA A 203 -7.09 -4.99 0.52
N VAL A 204 -7.83 -5.49 -0.46
CA VAL A 204 -7.31 -5.98 -1.74
C VAL A 204 -7.89 -5.14 -2.87
N LEU A 205 -7.03 -4.62 -3.74
CA LEU A 205 -7.38 -3.87 -4.94
C LEU A 205 -7.10 -4.73 -6.17
N ASP A 206 -8.11 -4.84 -7.05
CA ASP A 206 -8.09 -5.61 -8.30
C ASP A 206 -7.61 -7.06 -8.14
N ASP A 207 -7.99 -7.71 -7.04
CA ASP A 207 -7.60 -9.09 -6.69
C ASP A 207 -6.07 -9.33 -6.68
N ARG A 208 -5.28 -8.26 -6.53
CA ARG A 208 -3.83 -8.30 -6.71
C ARG A 208 -3.06 -7.54 -5.66
N TRP A 209 -3.46 -6.31 -5.35
CA TRP A 209 -2.69 -5.42 -4.49
C TRP A 209 -3.26 -5.45 -3.08
N VAL A 210 -2.47 -5.84 -2.09
CA VAL A 210 -2.91 -5.93 -0.70
C VAL A 210 -2.28 -4.86 0.18
N GLU A 211 -3.09 -4.24 1.01
CA GLU A 211 -2.69 -3.25 2.01
C GLU A 211 -3.25 -3.64 3.40
N LEU A 212 -2.45 -3.44 4.44
CA LEU A 212 -2.90 -3.61 5.82
C LEU A 212 -3.86 -2.47 6.19
N VAL A 213 -5.01 -2.78 6.79
CA VAL A 213 -5.93 -1.80 7.35
C VAL A 213 -5.68 -1.65 8.85
N PRO A 214 -4.95 -0.61 9.31
CA PRO A 214 -4.57 -0.47 10.72
C PRO A 214 -5.76 -0.11 11.62
N HIS A 215 -6.76 0.60 11.08
CA HIS A 215 -7.90 1.12 11.84
C HIS A 215 -9.24 0.59 11.31
N PRO A 216 -9.51 -0.73 11.41
CA PRO A 216 -10.71 -1.34 10.82
C PRO A 216 -12.02 -0.73 11.37
N GLY A 217 -12.04 -0.25 12.62
CA GLY A 217 -13.20 0.43 13.20
C GLY A 217 -13.60 1.73 12.49
N TRP A 218 -12.66 2.40 11.82
CA TRP A 218 -12.89 3.61 11.02
C TRP A 218 -13.11 3.26 9.55
N THR A 219 -12.32 2.33 9.03
CA THR A 219 -12.32 1.94 7.62
C THR A 219 -13.54 1.15 7.21
N LEU A 220 -13.92 0.11 7.98
CA LEU A 220 -14.96 -0.84 7.56
C LEU A 220 -16.34 -0.17 7.39
N PRO A 221 -16.84 0.67 8.33
CA PRO A 221 -18.14 1.31 8.16
C PRO A 221 -18.17 2.26 6.94
N LEU A 222 -17.09 3.01 6.72
CA LEU A 222 -16.96 3.92 5.58
C LEU A 222 -16.92 3.16 4.26
N MET A 223 -16.07 2.13 4.15
CA MET A 223 -15.92 1.36 2.92
C MET A 223 -17.17 0.51 2.60
N ALA A 224 -17.86 -0.01 3.62
CA ALA A 224 -19.13 -0.69 3.43
C ALA A 224 -20.20 0.26 2.88
N ALA A 225 -20.29 1.48 3.41
CA ALA A 225 -21.23 2.50 2.91
C ALA A 225 -20.84 3.02 1.51
N TYR A 226 -19.55 3.00 1.17
CA TYR A 226 -19.03 3.30 -0.17
C TYR A 226 -19.38 2.21 -1.19
N GLY A 227 -19.68 0.99 -0.72
CA GLY A 227 -20.05 -0.15 -1.56
C GLY A 227 -18.92 -1.16 -1.80
N ALA A 228 -17.80 -1.03 -1.08
CA ALA A 228 -16.73 -2.04 -1.13
C ALA A 228 -17.21 -3.34 -0.49
N LYS A 229 -16.77 -4.47 -1.04
CA LYS A 229 -17.16 -5.79 -0.52
C LYS A 229 -16.39 -6.09 0.75
N THR A 230 -17.03 -6.77 1.69
CA THR A 230 -16.36 -7.38 2.85
C THR A 230 -16.57 -8.89 2.79
N GLU A 231 -15.47 -9.64 2.69
CA GLU A 231 -15.50 -11.09 2.49
C GLU A 231 -14.76 -11.83 3.60
N LYS A 232 -15.26 -13.04 3.90
CA LYS A 232 -14.63 -14.05 4.75
C LYS A 232 -15.04 -15.43 4.19
N PRO A 233 -14.13 -16.40 4.05
CA PRO A 233 -12.72 -16.41 4.47
C PRO A 233 -11.76 -15.79 3.43
N TRP A 234 -10.46 -15.73 3.76
CA TRP A 234 -9.39 -15.41 2.79
C TRP A 234 -9.39 -16.41 1.62
N PRO A 235 -9.35 -15.96 0.36
CA PRO A 235 -9.45 -16.84 -0.80
C PRO A 235 -8.29 -17.85 -0.90
N ALA A 236 -8.61 -19.11 -1.19
CA ALA A 236 -7.60 -20.16 -1.39
C ALA A 236 -6.75 -19.95 -2.66
N THR A 237 -7.20 -19.09 -3.58
CA THR A 237 -6.47 -18.69 -4.78
C THR A 237 -5.40 -17.63 -4.49
N PHE A 238 -5.44 -17.00 -3.31
CA PHE A 238 -4.42 -16.04 -2.87
C PHE A 238 -3.30 -16.77 -2.11
N PRO A 239 -2.10 -16.15 -2.00
CA PRO A 239 -1.03 -16.67 -1.18
C PRO A 239 -1.48 -16.89 0.27
N ALA A 240 -0.77 -17.76 1.00
CA ALA A 240 -1.10 -18.02 2.38
C ALA A 240 -1.02 -16.74 3.23
N PRO A 241 -1.94 -16.53 4.19
CA PRO A 241 -1.90 -15.37 5.07
C PRO A 241 -0.55 -15.12 5.75
N SER A 242 0.17 -16.17 6.14
CA SER A 242 1.51 -16.05 6.73
C SER A 242 2.52 -15.39 5.79
N ASP A 243 2.48 -15.72 4.50
CA ASP A 243 3.41 -15.20 3.49
C ASP A 243 3.09 -13.74 3.15
N VAL A 244 1.79 -13.40 3.09
CA VAL A 244 1.33 -12.01 2.92
C VAL A 244 1.72 -11.15 4.13
N LEU A 245 1.54 -11.68 5.35
CA LEU A 245 1.90 -10.96 6.56
C LEU A 245 3.42 -10.72 6.63
N LEU A 246 4.23 -11.72 6.33
CA LEU A 246 5.68 -11.57 6.26
C LEU A 246 6.07 -10.52 5.23
N ALA A 247 5.46 -10.56 4.04
CA ALA A 247 5.66 -9.56 3.01
C ALA A 247 5.35 -8.15 3.51
N LEU A 248 4.21 -7.95 4.18
CA LEU A 248 3.78 -6.66 4.74
C LEU A 248 4.81 -6.11 5.75
N PHE A 249 5.37 -6.95 6.63
CA PHE A 249 6.42 -6.56 7.58
C PHE A 249 7.75 -6.24 6.91
N ASP A 250 8.11 -6.97 5.87
CA ASP A 250 9.36 -6.78 5.11
C ASP A 250 9.33 -5.53 4.19
N THR A 251 8.19 -4.84 4.10
CA THR A 251 7.96 -3.63 3.28
C THR A 251 7.95 -2.28 4.02
N PRO A 252 8.96 -1.88 4.80
CA PRO A 252 8.93 -0.55 5.40
C PRO A 252 9.29 0.58 4.42
N ARG A 253 9.61 0.32 3.14
CA ARG A 253 10.16 1.36 2.24
C ARG A 253 9.72 1.23 0.79
N GLY A 254 9.65 2.39 0.14
CA GLY A 254 9.10 2.56 -1.20
C GLY A 254 9.86 1.99 -2.40
N ASN A 255 10.69 0.97 -2.17
CA ASN A 255 11.44 0.27 -3.21
C ASN A 255 11.39 -1.25 -3.03
N SER A 256 10.38 -1.78 -2.33
CA SER A 256 10.28 -3.22 -2.17
C SER A 256 10.02 -3.92 -3.50
N PRO A 257 10.67 -5.07 -3.75
CA PRO A 257 10.33 -5.94 -4.87
C PRO A 257 8.85 -6.35 -4.90
N LEU A 258 8.19 -6.33 -3.74
CA LEU A 258 6.78 -6.68 -3.58
C LEU A 258 5.83 -5.47 -3.71
N GLY A 259 6.35 -4.23 -3.72
CA GLY A 259 5.55 -3.00 -3.85
C GLY A 259 5.07 -2.64 -5.26
N ASP A 260 4.15 -1.68 -5.36
CA ASP A 260 3.68 -1.13 -6.63
C ASP A 260 4.82 -0.32 -7.32
N PRO A 261 5.23 -0.69 -8.55
CA PRO A 261 6.27 0.04 -9.28
C PRO A 261 5.90 1.48 -9.62
N ASP A 262 4.62 1.78 -9.80
CA ASP A 262 4.13 3.11 -10.17
C ASP A 262 4.01 4.02 -8.93
N HIS A 263 3.65 3.42 -7.79
CA HIS A 263 3.48 4.11 -6.52
C HIS A 263 4.54 3.70 -5.49
N LYS A 264 5.78 4.08 -5.78
CA LYS A 264 6.96 3.70 -5.00
C LYS A 264 6.75 3.85 -3.50
N ASN A 265 6.24 4.97 -3.00
CA ASN A 265 6.12 5.20 -1.55
C ASN A 265 4.93 4.51 -0.86
N ALA A 266 4.10 3.75 -1.58
CA ALA A 266 2.96 3.04 -1.01
C ALA A 266 3.39 1.74 -0.32
N THR A 267 2.85 1.49 0.88
CA THR A 267 3.00 0.22 1.62
C THR A 267 1.98 -0.79 1.13
N VAL A 268 2.13 -1.20 -0.13
CA VAL A 268 1.24 -2.17 -0.80
C VAL A 268 2.05 -3.38 -1.25
N ILE A 269 1.41 -4.55 -1.34
CA ILE A 269 2.05 -5.81 -1.74
C ILE A 269 1.35 -6.41 -2.95
N ASP A 270 2.12 -6.90 -3.91
CA ASP A 270 1.63 -7.64 -5.09
C ASP A 270 1.49 -9.13 -4.80
N LEU A 271 0.25 -9.60 -4.65
CA LEU A 271 -0.07 -11.00 -4.42
C LEU A 271 0.42 -11.90 -5.57
N ASP A 272 0.39 -11.43 -6.82
CA ASP A 272 0.85 -12.23 -7.96
C ASP A 272 2.38 -12.42 -7.94
N THR A 273 3.11 -11.44 -7.40
CA THR A 273 4.55 -11.59 -7.22
C THR A 273 4.87 -12.61 -6.12
N ILE A 274 4.09 -12.66 -5.04
CA ILE A 274 4.24 -13.70 -4.01
C ILE A 274 3.97 -15.09 -4.63
N LYS A 275 2.86 -15.25 -5.37
CA LYS A 275 2.55 -16.49 -6.09
C LYS A 275 3.69 -16.91 -7.02
N ALA A 276 4.23 -15.97 -7.80
CA ALA A 276 5.33 -16.25 -8.71
C ALA A 276 6.62 -16.67 -7.97
N ILE A 277 6.89 -16.07 -6.81
CA ILE A 277 8.00 -16.50 -5.94
C ILE A 277 7.75 -17.92 -5.45
N ASP A 278 6.55 -18.22 -4.95
CA ASP A 278 6.23 -19.56 -4.45
C ASP A 278 6.29 -20.62 -5.53
N ASP A 279 5.73 -20.35 -6.70
CA ASP A 279 5.78 -21.22 -7.87
C ASP A 279 7.23 -21.48 -8.27
N PHE A 280 8.04 -20.42 -8.40
CA PHE A 280 9.46 -20.53 -8.71
C PHE A 280 10.22 -21.36 -7.68
N GLN A 281 9.96 -21.12 -6.40
CA GLN A 281 10.58 -21.84 -5.30
C GLN A 281 10.16 -23.32 -5.22
N SER A 282 8.95 -23.64 -5.71
CA SER A 282 8.42 -25.01 -5.79
C SER A 282 8.96 -25.82 -6.98
N GLU A 283 9.54 -25.14 -7.99
CA GLU A 283 10.07 -25.81 -9.18
C GLU A 283 11.11 -26.86 -8.80
N ARG A 284 10.92 -28.07 -9.35
CA ARG A 284 11.86 -29.18 -9.15
C ARG A 284 13.04 -29.03 -10.10
N MET A 285 14.24 -29.12 -9.55
CA MET A 285 15.47 -29.12 -10.33
C MET A 285 16.37 -30.28 -9.97
N ARG A 286 17.17 -30.69 -10.95
CA ARG A 286 18.24 -31.66 -10.75
C ARG A 286 19.49 -30.93 -10.28
N VAL A 287 20.02 -31.37 -9.15
CA VAL A 287 21.11 -30.71 -8.45
C VAL A 287 22.15 -31.73 -8.01
N THR A 288 23.34 -31.23 -7.71
CA THR A 288 24.38 -32.02 -7.05
C THR A 288 24.21 -31.94 -5.54
N VAL A 289 24.85 -32.85 -4.82
CA VAL A 289 24.88 -32.83 -3.36
C VAL A 289 25.38 -31.51 -2.77
N HIS A 290 26.36 -30.85 -3.41
CA HIS A 290 26.92 -29.59 -2.92
C HIS A 290 25.91 -28.43 -2.94
N ASP A 291 24.89 -28.54 -3.78
CA ASP A 291 23.87 -27.51 -3.95
C ASP A 291 22.75 -27.63 -2.91
N LEU A 292 22.73 -28.68 -2.09
CA LEU A 292 21.64 -28.95 -1.14
C LEU A 292 21.85 -28.22 0.19
N LYS A 293 20.78 -27.61 0.70
CA LYS A 293 20.74 -26.96 2.01
C LYS A 293 20.71 -28.01 3.11
N ASP A 294 21.54 -27.82 4.14
CA ASP A 294 21.52 -28.60 5.38
C ASP A 294 21.63 -30.14 5.20
N VAL A 295 22.14 -30.61 4.06
CA VAL A 295 22.37 -32.04 3.82
C VAL A 295 23.76 -32.43 4.30
N LYS A 296 23.80 -33.21 5.39
CA LYS A 296 25.00 -33.94 5.81
C LYS A 296 24.93 -35.34 5.24
N ILE A 297 25.88 -35.66 4.36
CA ILE A 297 26.02 -37.03 3.84
C ILE A 297 26.61 -37.87 4.95
N ASP A 298 26.04 -39.04 5.18
CA ASP A 298 26.63 -39.99 6.10
C ASP A 298 27.99 -40.46 5.56
N HIS A 299 29.05 -40.20 6.31
CA HIS A 299 30.41 -40.66 6.03
C HIS A 299 30.51 -42.17 5.73
N ARG A 300 29.56 -42.98 6.22
CA ARG A 300 29.47 -44.41 5.93
C ARG A 300 29.33 -44.72 4.44
N LEU A 301 28.62 -43.88 3.69
CA LEU A 301 28.48 -44.06 2.24
C LEU A 301 29.84 -43.99 1.54
N TRP A 302 30.67 -43.03 1.96
CA TRP A 302 32.04 -42.87 1.46
C TRP A 302 32.95 -44.02 1.91
N GLN A 303 32.80 -44.48 3.15
CA GLN A 303 33.52 -45.64 3.66
C GLN A 303 33.19 -46.92 2.89
N CYS A 304 31.92 -47.16 2.54
CA CYS A 304 31.51 -48.31 1.73
C CYS A 304 32.08 -48.26 0.31
N ALA A 305 32.03 -47.08 -0.34
CA ALA A 305 32.62 -46.91 -1.67
C ALA A 305 34.14 -47.12 -1.64
N LEU A 306 34.84 -46.53 -0.65
CA LEU A 306 36.28 -46.69 -0.46
C LEU A 306 36.65 -48.15 -0.15
N ALA A 307 35.89 -48.82 0.71
CA ALA A 307 36.09 -50.24 1.00
C ALA A 307 35.92 -51.10 -0.26
N GLY A 308 34.91 -50.83 -1.08
CA GLY A 308 34.71 -51.51 -2.37
C GLY A 308 35.88 -51.32 -3.33
N VAL A 309 36.40 -50.09 -3.43
CA VAL A 309 37.61 -49.77 -4.23
C VAL A 309 38.84 -50.52 -3.71
N LEU A 310 39.08 -50.53 -2.39
CA LEU A 310 40.21 -51.23 -1.79
C LEU A 310 40.14 -52.75 -1.98
N VAL A 311 38.95 -53.35 -1.82
CA VAL A 311 38.73 -54.78 -2.07
C VAL A 311 38.98 -55.13 -3.53
N ALA A 312 38.50 -54.32 -4.47
CA ALA A 312 38.71 -54.56 -5.89
C ALA A 312 40.20 -54.41 -6.29
N LEU A 313 40.92 -53.44 -5.72
CA LEU A 313 42.37 -53.31 -5.89
C LEU A 313 43.14 -54.50 -5.33
N ALA A 314 42.78 -54.98 -4.14
CA ALA A 314 43.39 -56.15 -3.53
C ALA A 314 43.16 -57.41 -4.38
N LEU A 315 41.94 -57.60 -4.89
CA LEU A 315 41.63 -58.70 -5.81
C LEU A 315 42.47 -58.62 -7.08
N LEU A 316 42.61 -57.44 -7.70
CA LEU A 316 43.45 -57.26 -8.89
C LEU A 316 44.93 -57.58 -8.63
N ALA A 317 45.45 -57.22 -7.46
CA ALA A 317 46.85 -57.46 -7.08
C ALA A 317 47.13 -58.94 -6.74
N LEU A 318 46.16 -59.64 -6.12
CA LEU A 318 46.33 -61.00 -5.61
C LEU A 318 45.89 -62.09 -6.60
N LEU A 319 45.03 -61.77 -7.58
CA LEU A 319 44.56 -62.73 -8.56
C LEU A 319 45.69 -63.16 -9.51
N PRO A 320 45.93 -64.47 -9.73
CA PRO A 320 46.92 -64.98 -10.68
C PRO A 320 46.66 -64.54 -12.13
N GLU A 321 47.70 -64.37 -12.95
CA GLU A 321 47.58 -63.92 -14.35
C GLU A 321 46.72 -64.83 -15.23
N ARG A 322 46.70 -66.11 -14.90
CA ARG A 322 45.89 -67.15 -15.57
C ARG A 322 44.38 -66.97 -15.43
N TRP A 323 43.89 -66.07 -14.56
CA TRP A 323 42.47 -65.83 -14.33
C TRP A 323 42.04 -64.49 -14.93
N SER A 324 42.16 -64.38 -16.27
CA SER A 324 41.85 -63.16 -17.03
C SER A 324 40.45 -62.62 -16.74
N ASP A 325 39.45 -63.51 -16.72
CA ASP A 325 38.04 -63.11 -16.60
C ASP A 325 37.73 -62.55 -15.21
N ALA A 326 38.33 -63.12 -14.17
CA ALA A 326 38.20 -62.64 -12.78
C ALA A 326 38.89 -61.29 -12.57
N ARG A 327 40.02 -61.05 -13.24
CA ARG A 327 40.71 -59.75 -13.24
C ARG A 327 39.88 -58.69 -13.97
N VAL A 328 39.28 -59.01 -15.12
CA VAL A 328 38.36 -58.11 -15.84
C VAL A 328 37.17 -57.75 -14.98
N LEU A 329 36.53 -58.72 -14.34
CA LEU A 329 35.39 -58.48 -13.44
C LEU A 329 35.77 -57.58 -12.25
N SER A 330 36.95 -57.79 -11.67
CA SER A 330 37.47 -56.98 -10.57
C SER A 330 37.77 -55.54 -11.00
N GLY A 331 38.27 -55.34 -12.23
CA GLY A 331 38.42 -54.01 -12.84
C GLY A 331 37.09 -53.28 -13.07
N VAL A 332 36.05 -54.01 -13.50
CA VAL A 332 34.69 -53.46 -13.65
C VAL A 332 34.12 -53.04 -12.29
N LEU A 333 34.28 -53.88 -11.26
CA LEU A 333 33.83 -53.58 -9.90
C LEU A 333 34.57 -52.36 -9.30
N LEU A 334 35.88 -52.25 -9.56
CA LEU A 334 36.66 -51.08 -9.17
C LEU A 334 36.10 -49.79 -9.78
N GLY A 335 35.85 -49.81 -11.10
CA GLY A 335 35.25 -48.68 -11.81
C GLY A 335 33.84 -48.35 -11.30
N ALA A 336 33.00 -49.35 -11.13
CA ALA A 336 31.62 -49.18 -10.65
C ALA A 336 31.58 -48.60 -9.22
N ALA A 337 32.39 -49.11 -8.29
CA ALA A 337 32.46 -48.62 -6.92
C ALA A 337 32.95 -47.17 -6.84
N GLY A 338 33.99 -46.83 -7.63
CA GLY A 338 34.48 -45.45 -7.74
C GLY A 338 33.43 -44.50 -8.34
N CYS A 339 32.75 -44.92 -9.40
CA CYS A 339 31.68 -44.12 -10.01
C CYS A 339 30.51 -43.91 -9.05
N VAL A 340 30.01 -44.95 -8.38
CA VAL A 340 28.86 -44.83 -7.45
C VAL A 340 29.13 -43.86 -6.31
N GLY A 341 30.35 -43.88 -5.74
CA GLY A 341 30.73 -42.93 -4.69
C GLY A 341 30.82 -41.48 -5.16
N MET A 342 31.20 -41.25 -6.43
CA MET A 342 31.41 -39.92 -7.00
C MET A 342 30.16 -39.34 -7.70
N VAL A 343 29.23 -40.19 -8.14
CA VAL A 343 28.04 -39.79 -8.92
C VAL A 343 27.21 -38.67 -8.27
N PRO A 344 26.91 -38.69 -6.96
CA PRO A 344 26.12 -37.63 -6.32
C PRO A 344 26.80 -36.24 -6.32
N TYR A 345 28.12 -36.21 -6.50
CA TYR A 345 28.92 -34.99 -6.48
C TYR A 345 29.23 -34.47 -7.89
N LEU A 346 29.40 -35.38 -8.87
CA LEU A 346 29.75 -35.03 -10.24
C LEU A 346 28.53 -34.83 -11.14
N PHE A 347 27.43 -35.53 -10.87
CA PHE A 347 26.24 -35.51 -11.70
C PHE A 347 25.02 -34.98 -10.95
N ARG A 348 24.18 -34.22 -11.66
CA ARG A 348 22.91 -33.71 -11.16
C ARG A 348 21.86 -34.83 -11.14
N CYS A 349 21.97 -35.73 -10.18
CA CYS A 349 21.08 -36.89 -10.04
C CYS A 349 20.03 -36.75 -8.93
N ILE A 350 20.13 -35.73 -8.07
CA ILE A 350 19.18 -35.51 -6.98
C ILE A 350 18.14 -34.48 -7.44
N THR A 351 16.86 -34.78 -7.25
CA THR A 351 15.77 -33.84 -7.59
C THR A 351 15.20 -33.24 -6.30
N VAL A 352 15.31 -31.93 -6.16
CA VAL A 352 14.73 -31.16 -5.03
C VAL A 352 14.01 -29.93 -5.54
N SER A 353 13.15 -29.34 -4.71
CA SER A 353 12.63 -27.99 -4.95
C SER A 353 13.74 -26.95 -4.74
N ARG A 354 13.62 -25.79 -5.36
CA ARG A 354 14.55 -24.67 -5.17
C ARG A 354 14.69 -24.24 -3.70
N ARG A 355 13.61 -24.36 -2.90
CA ARG A 355 13.67 -24.11 -1.45
C ARG A 355 14.71 -24.98 -0.72
N GLY A 356 15.03 -26.15 -1.27
CA GLY A 356 16.01 -27.08 -0.73
C GLY A 356 17.46 -26.77 -1.11
N LEU A 357 17.73 -25.68 -1.84
CA LEU A 357 19.08 -25.29 -2.25
C LEU A 357 19.83 -24.57 -1.13
N SER A 358 21.13 -24.84 -1.02
CA SER A 358 22.05 -24.18 -0.08
C SER A 358 22.20 -22.69 -0.40
N ARG A 359 22.22 -22.37 -1.70
CA ARG A 359 22.17 -21.00 -2.20
C ARG A 359 20.72 -20.62 -2.48
N VAL A 360 20.25 -19.57 -1.81
CA VAL A 360 18.93 -18.99 -2.10
C VAL A 360 18.96 -18.42 -3.52
N GLU A 361 18.11 -18.95 -4.38
CA GLU A 361 17.86 -18.40 -5.71
C GLU A 361 16.65 -17.48 -5.64
N PHE A 362 16.77 -16.26 -6.16
CA PHE A 362 15.68 -15.30 -6.22
C PHE A 362 14.91 -15.42 -7.53
N LEU A 363 13.64 -15.01 -7.52
CA LEU A 363 12.81 -14.98 -8.72
C LEU A 363 13.47 -14.07 -9.78
N PRO A 364 13.82 -14.60 -10.97
CA PRO A 364 14.39 -13.78 -12.03
C PRO A 364 13.41 -12.70 -12.48
N ILE A 365 13.92 -11.50 -12.78
CA ILE A 365 13.11 -10.35 -13.23
C ILE A 365 12.26 -10.71 -14.46
N ASP A 366 12.78 -11.56 -15.34
CA ASP A 366 12.09 -12.02 -16.56
C ASP A 366 10.79 -12.78 -16.27
N ARG A 367 10.68 -13.39 -15.09
CA ARG A 367 9.51 -14.13 -14.63
C ARG A 367 8.66 -13.34 -13.63
N CYS A 368 9.08 -12.11 -13.28
CA CYS A 368 8.32 -11.26 -12.38
C CYS A 368 7.07 -10.70 -13.11
N PRO A 369 5.85 -10.89 -12.57
CA PRO A 369 4.62 -10.40 -13.17
C PRO A 369 4.62 -8.89 -13.45
N LYS A 370 5.36 -8.11 -12.67
CA LYS A 370 5.51 -6.65 -12.81
C LYS A 370 6.30 -6.23 -14.04
N LYS A 371 7.10 -7.11 -14.65
CA LYS A 371 7.95 -6.75 -15.79
C LYS A 371 7.13 -6.37 -17.03
N ALA A 372 6.00 -7.03 -17.26
CA ALA A 372 5.15 -6.80 -18.43
C ALA A 372 4.61 -5.35 -18.52
N GLY A 373 4.57 -4.60 -17.41
CA GLY A 373 4.11 -3.21 -17.35
C GLY A 373 5.18 -2.14 -17.16
N ARG A 374 6.46 -2.49 -16.94
CA ARG A 374 7.51 -1.50 -16.64
C ARG A 374 7.97 -0.77 -17.91
N LYS A 375 7.62 0.52 -18.04
CA LYS A 375 8.24 1.44 -19.02
C LYS A 375 9.70 1.79 -18.70
N PHE A 376 10.19 1.54 -17.48
CA PHE A 376 11.57 1.84 -17.08
C PHE A 376 12.31 0.67 -16.43
N ARG A 377 13.52 0.47 -16.96
CA ARG A 377 14.47 -0.62 -16.71
C ARG A 377 15.23 -0.36 -15.41
N ARG A 378 14.90 -1.07 -14.33
CA ARG A 378 15.83 -1.30 -13.21
C ARG A 378 15.64 -2.69 -12.65
N GLU A 379 16.77 -3.35 -12.46
CA GLU A 379 16.90 -4.69 -11.91
C GLU A 379 16.50 -4.69 -10.43
N LEU A 380 15.72 -5.70 -10.03
CA LEU A 380 15.38 -5.96 -8.63
C LEU A 380 16.63 -6.57 -7.98
N GLY A 381 17.22 -5.84 -7.04
CA GLY A 381 18.39 -6.26 -6.27
C GLY A 381 18.04 -7.04 -5.02
#